data_AF-A0A960MCX6-F1
#
_entry.id   AF-A0A960MCX6-F1
#
_cell.length_a   1.000
_cell.length_b   1.000
_cell.length_c   1.000
_cell.angle_alpha   90.00
_cell.angle_beta   90.00
_cell.angle_gamma   90.00
#
_symmetry.space_group_name_H-M   'P 1'
#
loop_
_entity.id
_entity.type
_entity.pdbx_description
1 polymer ?
#
loop_
_entity_poly.entity_id
_entity_poly.type
_entity_poly.pdbx_seq_one_letter_code
_entity_poly.pdbx_strand_id
1 'polypeptide(L)'
;GPGTAVLFRRLDLGTNFTDIRLAKPGDFLKIFWNEHIGKGERGHSVVYLGEAEGGESIRVWSSQTENDDGSAGYGVMTVEKSRIVRMLFSRLERPENLVNWLKLSPKEQRSDYLIRIRDTGSTEAEMKRETGVKN
;
A
#
# COMPACT_ATOMS: atom_id res chain seq x y z
N GLY A 1 -0.88 -7.45 1.88
CA GLY A 1 0.11 -7.57 0.80
C GLY A 1 0.24 -6.27 0.01
N PRO A 2 1.16 -6.24 -0.97
CA PRO A 2 1.48 -5.08 -1.82
C PRO A 2 0.53 -4.95 -3.05
N GLY A 3 -0.74 -5.33 -2.90
CA GLY A 3 -1.67 -5.47 -4.03
C GLY A 3 -1.90 -4.19 -4.84
N THR A 4 -2.10 -3.06 -4.15
CA THR A 4 -2.25 -1.73 -4.77
C THR A 4 -1.04 -1.39 -5.63
N ALA A 5 0.18 -1.56 -5.11
CA ALA A 5 1.40 -1.26 -5.85
C ALA A 5 1.57 -2.16 -7.09
N VAL A 6 1.22 -3.45 -7.00
CA VAL A 6 1.21 -4.35 -8.17
C VAL A 6 0.23 -3.87 -9.24
N LEU A 7 -0.97 -3.44 -8.85
CA LEU A 7 -1.95 -2.88 -9.78
C LEU A 7 -1.42 -1.60 -10.45
N PHE A 8 -0.84 -0.69 -9.67
CA PHE A 8 -0.30 0.58 -10.16
C PHE A 8 0.79 0.34 -11.20
N ARG A 9 1.70 -0.61 -10.94
CA ARG A 9 2.72 -0.98 -11.91
C ARG A 9 2.12 -1.57 -13.18
N ARG A 10 1.18 -2.51 -13.04
CA ARG A 10 0.62 -3.25 -14.18
C ARG A 10 -0.17 -2.38 -15.13
N LEU A 11 -0.93 -1.44 -14.59
CA LEU A 11 -1.76 -0.54 -15.38
C LEU A 11 -1.06 0.78 -15.70
N ASP A 12 0.19 0.99 -15.26
CA ASP A 12 0.92 2.26 -15.38
C ASP A 12 0.14 3.45 -14.78
N LEU A 13 -0.37 3.28 -13.55
CA LEU A 13 -1.16 4.31 -12.86
C LEU A 13 -0.29 5.38 -12.20
N GLY A 14 1.00 5.11 -12.02
CA GLY A 14 1.94 6.03 -11.38
C GLY A 14 3.09 5.31 -10.66
N THR A 15 3.75 6.03 -9.76
CA THR A 15 5.02 5.60 -9.16
C THR A 15 4.81 4.93 -7.80
N ASN A 16 5.51 3.80 -7.60
CA ASN A 16 5.66 3.15 -6.30
C ASN A 16 7.01 3.51 -5.68
N PHE A 17 7.05 3.77 -4.38
CA PHE A 17 8.25 4.15 -3.64
C PHE A 17 8.12 3.80 -2.15
N THR A 18 9.23 3.82 -1.41
CA THR A 18 9.24 3.47 0.03
C THR A 18 9.68 4.61 0.94
N ASP A 19 10.28 5.65 0.37
CA ASP A 19 10.76 6.81 1.13
C ASP A 19 9.63 7.79 1.43
N ILE A 20 9.27 7.91 2.72
CA ILE A 20 8.22 8.82 3.20
C ILE A 20 8.50 10.29 2.85
N ARG A 21 9.77 10.69 2.69
CA ARG A 21 10.13 12.07 2.32
C ARG A 21 9.60 12.47 0.94
N LEU A 22 9.32 11.48 0.08
CA LEU A 22 8.73 11.68 -1.23
C LEU A 22 7.20 11.69 -1.19
N ALA A 23 6.58 11.30 -0.08
CA ALA A 23 5.14 11.12 0.05
C ALA A 23 4.39 12.47 0.08
N LYS A 24 3.16 12.44 -0.44
CA LYS A 24 2.23 13.57 -0.48
C LYS A 24 0.86 13.13 0.01
N PRO A 25 0.07 14.02 0.63
CA PRO A 25 -1.31 13.72 0.95
C PRO A 25 -2.07 13.19 -0.27
N GLY A 26 -2.81 12.09 -0.11
CA GLY A 26 -3.50 11.38 -1.18
C GLY A 26 -2.76 10.15 -1.72
N ASP A 27 -1.47 9.97 -1.43
CA ASP A 27 -0.77 8.73 -1.81
C ASP A 27 -1.38 7.53 -1.08
N PHE A 28 -1.59 6.43 -1.80
CA PHE A 28 -1.94 5.16 -1.16
C PHE A 28 -0.72 4.65 -0.40
N LEU A 29 -0.92 4.21 0.83
CA LEU A 29 0.13 3.70 1.68
C LEU A 29 -0.27 2.32 2.19
N LYS A 30 0.57 1.32 1.90
CA LYS A 30 0.58 0.05 2.62
C LYS A 30 1.57 0.13 3.77
N ILE A 31 1.07 -0.01 4.98
CA ILE A 31 1.86 -0.12 6.21
C ILE A 31 2.07 -1.59 6.54
N PHE A 32 3.29 -1.94 6.96
CA PHE A 32 3.64 -3.25 7.51
C PHE A 32 4.09 -3.08 8.97
N TRP A 33 3.47 -3.84 9.87
CA TRP A 33 3.76 -3.85 11.32
C TRP A 33 4.74 -4.97 11.72
N ASN A 34 5.07 -5.85 10.79
CA ASN A 34 6.07 -6.90 10.95
C ASN A 34 6.85 -7.12 9.65
N GLU A 35 7.87 -7.96 9.68
CA GLU A 35 8.75 -8.21 8.54
C GLU A 35 8.09 -8.98 7.38
N HIS A 36 7.01 -9.69 7.68
CA HIS A 36 6.35 -10.58 6.72
C HIS A 36 5.60 -9.80 5.62
N ILE A 37 5.75 -10.25 4.37
CA ILE A 37 4.98 -9.77 3.22
C ILE A 37 4.14 -10.94 2.71
N GLY A 38 2.82 -10.79 2.64
CA GLY A 38 1.92 -11.90 2.31
C GLY A 38 1.58 -12.76 3.52
N LYS A 39 1.93 -14.06 3.52
CA LYS A 39 1.65 -14.97 4.63
C LYS A 39 2.23 -14.47 5.95
N GLY A 40 1.39 -14.40 6.97
CA GLY A 40 1.79 -13.91 8.31
C GLY A 40 1.98 -12.38 8.39
N GLU A 41 1.71 -11.64 7.31
CA GLU A 41 1.76 -10.18 7.29
C GLU A 41 0.75 -9.61 8.30
N ARG A 42 1.23 -8.67 9.12
CA ARG A 42 0.39 -7.71 9.82
C ARG A 42 0.59 -6.36 9.17
N GLY A 43 -0.45 -5.78 8.60
CA GLY A 43 -0.32 -4.51 7.90
C GLY A 43 -1.66 -3.98 7.44
N HIS A 44 -1.70 -2.70 7.06
CA HIS A 44 -2.93 -2.01 6.71
C HIS A 44 -2.78 -1.14 5.47
N SER A 45 -3.81 -1.07 4.64
CA SER A 45 -3.82 -0.19 3.46
C SER A 45 -4.64 1.05 3.78
N VAL A 46 -4.05 2.21 3.58
CA VAL A 46 -4.61 3.51 3.97
C VAL A 46 -4.31 4.57 2.89
N VAL A 47 -4.90 5.75 3.04
CA VAL A 47 -4.50 6.94 2.28
C VAL A 47 -3.66 7.83 3.19
N TYR A 48 -2.46 8.17 2.77
CA TYR A 48 -1.56 9.05 3.53
C TYR A 48 -2.09 10.49 3.50
N LEU A 49 -2.10 11.18 4.64
CA LEU A 49 -2.58 12.56 4.77
C LEU A 49 -1.47 13.56 5.15
N GLY A 50 -0.25 13.08 5.41
CA GLY A 50 0.87 13.90 5.86
C GLY A 50 1.43 13.46 7.20
N GLU A 51 2.46 14.17 7.66
CA GLU A 51 3.00 14.01 9.01
C GLU A 51 2.10 14.70 10.05
N ALA A 52 2.05 14.14 11.25
CA ALA A 52 1.49 14.84 12.39
C ALA A 52 2.47 15.92 12.89
N GLU A 53 1.98 16.83 13.74
CA GLU A 53 2.83 17.80 14.42
C GLU A 53 3.96 17.09 15.18
N GLY A 54 5.19 17.60 15.06
CA GLY A 54 6.39 16.97 15.64
C GLY A 54 7.02 15.85 14.80
N GLY A 55 6.36 15.37 13.74
CA GLY A 55 6.98 14.46 12.75
C GLY A 55 7.24 13.02 13.22
N GLU A 56 6.91 12.67 14.46
CA GLU A 56 7.06 11.30 14.99
C GLU A 56 5.98 10.34 14.50
N SER A 57 4.85 10.89 14.07
CA SER A 57 3.68 10.16 13.61
C SER A 57 3.22 10.63 12.23
N ILE A 58 2.42 9.79 11.57
CA ILE A 58 1.74 10.11 10.32
C ILE A 58 0.23 10.16 10.54
N ARG A 59 -0.45 11.01 9.77
CA ARG A 59 -1.91 11.02 9.66
C ARG A 59 -2.32 10.23 8.44
N VAL A 60 -3.31 9.38 8.59
CA VAL A 60 -3.82 8.54 7.50
C VAL A 60 -5.34 8.50 7.55
N TRP A 61 -5.98 8.36 6.39
CA TRP A 61 -7.38 7.97 6.30
C TRP A 61 -7.47 6.46 6.18
N SER A 62 -8.30 5.85 7.02
CA SER A 62 -8.43 4.40 7.18
C SER A 62 -9.90 4.01 7.09
N SER A 63 -10.17 2.85 6.48
CA SER A 63 -11.48 2.20 6.46
C SER A 63 -11.69 1.22 7.62
N GLN A 64 -10.85 1.29 8.64
CA GLN A 64 -10.83 0.35 9.76
C GLN A 64 -10.61 1.07 11.10
N THR A 65 -11.07 2.31 11.22
CA THR A 65 -11.17 2.98 12.53
C THR A 65 -12.30 2.34 13.32
N GLU A 66 -12.12 2.15 14.62
CA GLU A 66 -13.21 1.70 15.50
C GLU A 66 -14.02 2.92 15.92
N ASN A 67 -15.33 2.89 15.70
CA ASN A 67 -16.26 3.90 16.18
C ASN A 67 -16.57 3.67 17.67
N ASP A 68 -17.13 4.66 18.37
CA ASP A 68 -17.48 4.58 19.79
C ASP A 68 -18.46 3.43 20.13
N ASP A 69 -19.20 2.93 19.14
CA ASP A 69 -20.12 1.80 19.25
C ASP A 69 -19.48 0.43 18.93
N GLY A 70 -18.16 0.40 18.72
CA GLY A 70 -17.42 -0.81 18.35
C GLY A 70 -17.57 -1.24 16.89
N SER A 71 -18.28 -0.46 16.06
CA SER A 71 -18.37 -0.72 14.63
C SER A 71 -17.10 -0.26 13.89
N ALA A 72 -16.75 -0.94 12.80
CA ALA A 72 -15.69 -0.48 11.92
C ALA A 72 -16.19 0.72 11.09
N GLY A 73 -15.59 1.88 11.30
CA GLY A 73 -15.84 3.13 10.60
C GLY A 73 -14.72 3.58 9.68
N TYR A 74 -14.99 4.69 9.00
CA TYR A 74 -14.06 5.39 8.13
C TYR A 74 -13.61 6.67 8.81
N GLY A 75 -12.31 6.93 8.85
CA GLY A 75 -11.83 8.09 9.61
C GLY A 75 -10.36 8.38 9.45
N VAL A 76 -9.97 9.51 10.04
CA VAL A 76 -8.57 9.90 10.17
C VAL A 76 -8.01 9.28 11.45
N MET A 77 -6.86 8.64 11.36
CA MET A 77 -6.12 8.15 12.51
C MET A 77 -4.65 8.60 12.43
N THR A 78 -4.01 8.59 13.59
CA THR A 78 -2.58 8.85 13.74
C THR A 78 -1.84 7.54 13.97
N VAL A 79 -0.70 7.37 13.31
CA VAL A 79 0.16 6.19 13.43
C VAL A 79 1.58 6.63 13.75
N GLU A 80 2.14 6.14 14.85
CA GLU A 80 3.53 6.34 15.21
C GLU A 80 4.48 5.65 14.21
N LYS A 81 5.47 6.38 13.71
CA LYS A 81 6.45 5.84 12.76
C LYS A 81 7.29 4.72 13.36
N SER A 82 7.55 4.76 14.67
CA SER A 82 8.29 3.73 15.42
C SER A 82 7.67 2.33 15.36
N ARG A 83 6.36 2.25 15.12
CA ARG A 83 5.62 0.98 15.01
C ARG A 83 5.65 0.40 13.59
N ILE A 84 6.10 1.17 12.61
CA ILE A 84 6.08 0.82 11.20
C ILE A 84 7.40 0.16 10.83
N VAL A 85 7.34 -1.11 10.45
CA VAL A 85 8.50 -1.86 9.98
C VAL A 85 8.82 -1.51 8.53
N ARG A 86 7.78 -1.34 7.70
CA ARG A 86 7.95 -1.01 6.28
C ARG A 86 6.79 -0.16 5.79
N MET A 87 7.09 0.74 4.86
CA MET A 87 6.12 1.52 4.09
C MET A 87 6.26 1.20 2.60
N LEU A 88 5.13 1.14 1.91
CA LEU A 88 5.07 1.08 0.46
C LEU A 88 3.99 2.05 -0.02
N PHE A 89 4.43 3.10 -0.69
CA PHE A 89 3.58 4.13 -1.26
C PHE A 89 3.29 3.86 -2.72
N SER A 90 2.11 4.27 -3.17
CA SER A 90 1.66 4.27 -4.56
C SER A 90 1.00 5.62 -4.86
N ARG A 91 1.63 6.43 -5.72
CA ARG A 91 1.07 7.72 -6.16
C ARG A 91 0.27 7.53 -7.43
N LEU A 92 -0.98 7.99 -7.41
CA LEU A 92 -1.84 7.97 -8.59
C LEU A 92 -1.52 9.20 -9.44
N GLU A 93 -0.91 8.98 -10.59
CA GLU A 93 -0.47 10.04 -11.51
C GLU A 93 -1.27 10.02 -12.82
N ARG A 94 -1.73 8.82 -13.23
CA ARG A 94 -2.40 8.55 -14.51
C ARG A 94 -3.69 7.76 -14.28
N PRO A 95 -4.71 8.34 -13.63
CA PRO A 95 -5.98 7.64 -13.36
C PRO A 95 -6.70 7.17 -14.63
N GLU A 96 -6.53 7.86 -15.75
CA GLU A 96 -7.07 7.50 -17.06
C GLU A 96 -6.65 6.11 -17.53
N ASN A 97 -5.48 5.62 -17.07
CA ASN A 97 -4.97 4.30 -17.40
C ASN A 97 -5.73 3.16 -16.72
N LEU A 98 -6.66 3.43 -15.79
CA LEU A 98 -7.54 2.40 -15.21
C LEU A 98 -8.33 1.64 -16.29
N VAL A 99 -8.68 2.30 -17.40
CA VAL A 99 -9.37 1.66 -18.53
C VAL A 99 -8.58 0.51 -19.15
N ASN A 100 -7.26 0.48 -18.96
CA ASN A 100 -6.41 -0.61 -19.45
C ASN A 100 -6.75 -1.96 -18.80
N TRP A 101 -7.39 -1.96 -17.62
CA TRP A 101 -7.90 -3.18 -16.99
C TRP A 101 -8.85 -3.97 -17.90
N LEU A 102 -9.69 -3.25 -18.66
CA LEU A 102 -10.67 -3.83 -19.57
C LEU A 102 -10.03 -4.47 -20.82
N LYS A 103 -8.77 -4.13 -21.11
CA LYS A 103 -8.01 -4.65 -22.25
C LYS A 103 -7.21 -5.91 -21.90
N LEU A 104 -7.01 -6.18 -20.61
CA LEU A 104 -6.25 -7.34 -20.15
C LEU A 104 -7.04 -8.64 -20.35
N SER A 105 -6.36 -9.69 -20.80
CA SER A 105 -6.93 -11.04 -20.80
C SER A 105 -7.20 -11.52 -19.36
N PRO A 106 -8.07 -12.54 -19.16
CA PRO A 106 -8.28 -13.12 -17.84
C PRO A 106 -7.00 -13.62 -17.16
N LYS A 107 -6.00 -14.06 -17.93
CA LYS A 107 -4.69 -14.46 -17.41
C LYS A 107 -3.90 -13.26 -16.89
N GLU A 108 -3.92 -12.14 -17.61
CA GLU A 108 -3.19 -10.92 -17.22
C GLU A 108 -3.85 -10.18 -16.05
N GLN A 109 -5.17 -10.29 -15.90
CA GLN A 109 -5.89 -9.77 -14.71
C GLN A 109 -5.48 -10.50 -13.42
N ARG A 110 -4.92 -11.71 -13.51
CA ARG A 110 -4.40 -12.47 -12.37
C ARG A 110 -2.93 -12.15 -12.12
N SER A 111 -2.54 -12.11 -10.85
CA SER A 111 -1.14 -11.98 -10.43
C SER A 111 -0.71 -13.25 -9.70
N ASP A 112 0.11 -14.07 -10.36
CA ASP A 112 0.65 -15.30 -9.77
C ASP A 112 1.48 -15.01 -8.52
N TYR A 113 2.21 -13.89 -8.53
CA TYR A 113 2.90 -13.37 -7.35
C TYR A 113 1.93 -13.13 -6.18
N LEU A 114 0.88 -12.32 -6.35
CA LEU A 114 -0.06 -12.01 -5.27
C LEU A 114 -0.81 -13.27 -4.77
N ILE A 115 -1.09 -14.22 -5.66
CA ILE A 115 -1.69 -15.50 -5.29
C ILE A 115 -0.73 -16.30 -4.43
N ARG A 116 0.51 -16.51 -4.91
CA ARG A 116 1.53 -17.34 -4.24
C ARG A 116 1.88 -16.82 -2.85
N ILE A 117 2.05 -15.50 -2.69
CA ILE A 117 2.52 -14.95 -1.41
C ILE A 117 1.52 -15.13 -0.27
N ARG A 118 0.24 -15.47 -0.56
CA ARG A 118 -0.74 -15.85 0.47
C ARG A 118 -0.31 -17.10 1.24
N ASP A 119 0.39 -18.01 0.58
CA ASP A 119 0.76 -19.32 1.12
C ASP A 119 2.25 -19.42 1.50
N THR A 120 3.11 -18.64 0.84
CA THR A 120 4.57 -18.71 1.03
C THR A 120 5.18 -17.44 1.62
N GLY A 121 4.49 -16.31 1.51
CA GLY A 121 5.08 -14.98 1.72
C GLY A 121 6.05 -14.56 0.60
N SER A 122 6.67 -13.40 0.77
CA SER A 122 7.65 -12.77 -0.13
C SER A 122 8.81 -12.14 0.65
N THR A 123 9.97 -12.01 0.00
CA THR A 123 11.05 -11.14 0.47
C THR A 123 10.80 -9.68 0.07
N GLU A 124 11.50 -8.74 0.71
CA GLU A 124 11.43 -7.33 0.32
C GLU A 124 11.97 -7.10 -1.09
N ALA A 125 13.09 -7.74 -1.44
CA ALA A 125 13.69 -7.62 -2.77
C ALA A 125 12.74 -8.11 -3.88
N GLU A 126 12.06 -9.24 -3.63
CA GLU A 126 11.02 -9.73 -4.53
C GLU A 126 9.86 -8.74 -4.62
N MET A 127 9.34 -8.26 -3.48
CA MET A 127 8.24 -7.29 -3.47
C MET A 127 8.59 -6.03 -4.26
N LYS A 128 9.79 -5.45 -4.06
CA LYS A 128 10.26 -4.28 -4.81
C LYS A 128 10.32 -4.56 -6.30
N ARG A 129 10.85 -5.73 -6.69
CA ARG A 129 10.90 -6.15 -8.09
C ARG A 129 9.51 -6.27 -8.69
N GLU A 130 8.54 -6.89 -8.02
CA GLU A 130 7.18 -7.12 -8.53
C GLU A 130 6.32 -5.85 -8.55
N THR A 131 6.58 -4.92 -7.63
CA THR A 131 5.88 -3.63 -7.55
C THR A 131 6.56 -2.52 -8.35
N GLY A 132 7.79 -2.71 -8.83
CA GLY A 132 8.50 -1.69 -9.60
C GLY A 132 8.82 -0.44 -8.76
N VAL A 133 9.09 -0.63 -7.47
CA VAL A 133 9.53 0.45 -6.57
C VAL A 133 10.77 1.13 -7.15
N LYS A 134 10.72 2.46 -7.25
CA LYS A 134 11.89 3.29 -7.55
C LYS A 134 12.53 3.72 -6.23
N ASN A 135 13.86 3.61 -6.16
CA ASN A 135 14.66 4.11 -5.04
C ASN A 135 14.79 5.63 -5.12
#